data_AF-A0A9Q7EX32-F1
#
_entry.id   AF-A0A9Q7EX32-F1
#
_cell.length_a   1.000
_cell.length_b   1.000
_cell.length_c   1.000
_cell.angle_alpha   90.00
_cell.angle_beta   90.00
_cell.angle_gamma   90.00
#
_symmetry.space_group_name_H-M   'P 1'
#
loop_
_entity.id
_entity.type
_entity.pdbx_description
1 polymer ?
#
loop_
_entity_poly.entity_id
_entity_poly.type
_entity_poly.pdbx_seq_one_letter_code
_entity_poly.pdbx_strand_id
1 'polypeptide(L)'
;MVKPSDDNVRSISMNGANMMVGDYTVETRATNATANAVATAVAYEQKYASAFVDNTIAVANTTSYNMSIVFEVASKDSATSSVTFSYKYVQMGTDGVTEVGNGTVTKTLTGAAIGDSLTGSYGGVAFGTFDISDDYSAFTVGDKVVVNVAAAVTTAVMDSVAVNRTNGSASATPMSYTFDNGALNNKTTDFSFFQLNTLSSSADYGEIKSSTVSMEFGVLEDAYTDITAPDGRDYAASFTIDKQSIGAIADGNTSVYDIDKFWDSNGNFMIEDPQTITIVQGDGSKTSITLYKDDTMDSVAEKLNNAIRDGLGQGDLEGLEAAETFANYITEDEAAANADSPYAVAGTIVISSAINGRDGDLTFIGDEELINALSLNVIQDSVENKFTVSVVDAHDATNVIASNVQVTGNNLVGVVHQNIDVEFDTMADVKVSWDADQAKWVSSGEDGSYETTVHLADNTTVFQIGANEKEDMGINIGNMSSYALGVDNILVTDRENAARSITVLDKAIDKVSTQRAKLGAYQNRLEHTISNLTTASTNLTSAESRIRDVDMAKEMMNFTKLNILMQAGNSMLGQANQLPQNVLSLLR
;
A
#
# COMPACT_ATOMS: atom_id res chain seq x y z
N MET A 1 -5.99 9.97 20.08
CA MET A 1 -6.88 8.91 20.61
C MET A 1 -6.11 7.62 20.41
N VAL A 2 -5.71 6.93 21.48
CA VAL A 2 -4.81 5.77 21.39
C VAL A 2 -5.68 4.51 21.33
N LYS A 3 -5.38 3.59 20.40
CA LYS A 3 -6.09 2.31 20.30
C LYS A 3 -5.51 1.36 21.35
N PRO A 4 -6.30 0.93 22.35
CA PRO A 4 -5.84 -0.01 23.38
C PRO A 4 -5.56 -1.39 22.77
N SER A 5 -4.64 -2.12 23.39
CA SER A 5 -4.23 -3.48 22.99
C SER A 5 -5.09 -4.59 23.62
N ASP A 6 -5.99 -4.22 24.54
CA ASP A 6 -6.85 -5.13 25.32
C ASP A 6 -8.34 -4.81 25.07
N ASP A 7 -9.18 -5.85 25.04
CA ASP A 7 -10.65 -5.77 24.83
C ASP A 7 -11.39 -5.09 26.01
N ASN A 8 -10.72 -4.94 27.15
CA ASN A 8 -11.29 -4.35 28.38
C ASN A 8 -11.46 -2.83 28.32
N VAL A 9 -10.64 -2.13 27.55
CA VAL A 9 -10.72 -0.68 27.33
C VAL A 9 -11.08 -0.45 25.88
N ARG A 10 -12.14 0.33 25.61
CA ARG A 10 -12.63 0.58 24.25
C ARG A 10 -11.93 1.75 23.59
N SER A 11 -11.67 2.79 24.37
CA SER A 11 -10.98 3.97 23.90
C SER A 11 -10.34 4.74 25.05
N ILE A 12 -9.22 5.39 24.75
CA ILE A 12 -8.55 6.33 25.66
C ILE A 12 -8.41 7.68 24.95
N SER A 13 -8.87 8.73 25.64
CA SER A 13 -8.74 10.11 25.23
C SER A 13 -8.07 10.92 26.34
N MET A 14 -7.29 11.92 25.96
CA MET A 14 -6.50 12.69 26.91
C MET A 14 -6.22 14.08 26.36
N ASN A 15 -6.07 15.03 27.26
CA ASN A 15 -5.70 16.39 26.90
C ASN A 15 -4.18 16.54 26.93
N GLY A 16 -3.54 16.32 25.78
CA GLY A 16 -2.08 16.33 25.63
C GLY A 16 -1.40 17.60 26.15
N ALA A 17 -2.06 18.77 26.09
CA ALA A 17 -1.50 20.03 26.58
C ALA A 17 -1.14 20.01 28.08
N ASN A 18 -1.88 19.21 28.85
CA ASN A 18 -1.80 19.15 30.30
C ASN A 18 -1.12 17.87 30.81
N MET A 19 -0.62 17.01 29.92
CA MET A 19 0.22 15.86 30.26
C MET A 19 1.70 16.30 30.37
N MET A 20 2.47 15.67 31.26
CA MET A 20 3.93 15.77 31.22
C MET A 20 4.51 14.91 30.10
N VAL A 21 5.74 15.21 29.71
CA VAL A 21 6.50 14.39 28.76
C VAL A 21 6.87 13.06 29.40
N GLY A 22 6.85 11.99 28.62
CA GLY A 22 7.30 10.66 29.02
C GLY A 22 6.42 9.54 28.46
N ASP A 23 6.84 8.32 28.74
CA ASP A 23 6.11 7.11 28.38
C ASP A 23 5.05 6.84 29.42
N TYR A 24 3.82 6.64 28.97
CA TYR A 24 2.71 6.31 29.83
C TYR A 24 2.25 4.89 29.59
N THR A 25 2.00 4.18 30.68
CA THR A 25 1.31 2.90 30.63
C THR A 25 0.08 2.95 31.52
N VAL A 26 -1.02 2.43 31.00
CA VAL A 26 -2.28 2.29 31.72
C VAL A 26 -2.50 0.82 31.99
N GLU A 27 -2.58 0.47 33.27
CA GLU A 27 -2.89 -0.89 33.73
C GLU A 27 -4.31 -0.90 34.29
N THR A 28 -5.10 -1.88 33.87
CA THR A 28 -6.45 -2.12 34.42
C THR A 28 -6.53 -3.53 34.94
N ARG A 29 -6.92 -3.74 36.20
CA ARG A 29 -6.94 -5.08 36.82
C ARG A 29 -8.14 -5.25 37.75
N ALA A 30 -8.82 -6.39 37.67
CA ALA A 30 -9.74 -6.87 38.69
C ALA A 30 -8.97 -7.76 39.69
N THR A 31 -8.91 -7.39 40.97
CA THR A 31 -8.10 -8.11 41.97
C THR A 31 -8.78 -8.24 43.33
N ASN A 32 -8.31 -9.19 44.14
CA ASN A 32 -8.80 -9.36 45.51
C ASN A 32 -8.46 -8.15 46.38
N ALA A 33 -9.47 -7.61 47.04
CA ALA A 33 -9.35 -6.39 47.79
C ALA A 33 -8.66 -6.56 49.15
N THR A 34 -7.78 -5.61 49.51
CA THR A 34 -7.36 -5.40 50.90
C THR A 34 -8.12 -4.19 51.47
N ALA A 35 -8.69 -4.33 52.66
CA ALA A 35 -9.72 -3.44 53.21
C ALA A 35 -9.29 -1.99 53.56
N ASN A 36 -8.04 -1.59 53.32
CA ASN A 36 -7.51 -0.29 53.72
C ASN A 36 -7.00 0.53 52.53
N ALA A 37 -7.34 1.82 52.52
CA ALA A 37 -6.75 2.79 51.62
C ALA A 37 -5.24 2.92 51.89
N VAL A 38 -4.44 2.93 50.84
CA VAL A 38 -3.00 3.13 50.89
C VAL A 38 -2.67 4.35 50.05
N ALA A 39 -1.78 5.21 50.57
CA ALA A 39 -1.30 6.38 49.87
C ALA A 39 0.17 6.18 49.45
N THR A 40 0.53 6.63 48.27
CA THR A 40 1.91 6.65 47.74
C THR A 40 2.34 8.09 47.53
N ALA A 41 3.61 8.38 47.81
CA ALA A 41 4.14 9.74 47.70
C ALA A 41 5.34 9.82 46.76
N VAL A 42 5.42 10.94 46.03
CA VAL A 42 6.57 11.34 45.22
C VAL A 42 6.94 12.76 45.58
N ALA A 43 8.17 12.94 46.07
CA ALA A 43 8.68 14.23 46.48
C ALA A 43 9.66 14.82 45.47
N TYR A 44 9.68 16.14 45.42
CA TYR A 44 10.67 16.99 44.80
C TYR A 44 11.26 17.91 45.88
N GLU A 45 12.58 17.88 45.98
CA GLU A 45 13.32 18.65 46.96
C GLU A 45 14.42 19.43 46.22
N GLN A 46 14.44 20.75 46.39
CA GLN A 46 15.44 21.61 45.75
C GLN A 46 16.84 21.41 46.32
N LYS A 47 16.90 20.96 47.57
CA LYS A 47 18.11 20.56 48.27
C LYS A 47 18.07 19.05 48.39
N TYR A 48 19.19 18.36 48.16
CA TYR A 48 19.31 16.91 48.30
C TYR A 48 19.21 16.40 49.76
N ALA A 49 18.39 17.05 50.60
CA ALA A 49 18.16 16.72 52.00
C ALA A 49 16.70 16.27 52.14
N SER A 50 16.49 15.02 52.59
CA SER A 50 15.18 14.37 52.69
C SER A 50 14.24 15.09 53.63
N ALA A 51 13.39 15.95 53.08
CA ALA A 51 12.31 16.68 53.73
C ALA A 51 11.05 15.80 53.88
N PHE A 52 10.83 14.85 52.96
CA PHE A 52 9.74 13.86 53.01
C PHE A 52 10.35 12.45 53.18
N VAL A 53 9.91 11.71 54.21
CA VAL A 53 10.60 10.50 54.67
C VAL A 53 9.92 9.21 54.18
N ASP A 54 8.59 9.24 54.04
CA ASP A 54 7.80 8.07 53.63
C ASP A 54 7.45 8.08 52.14
N ASN A 55 7.72 6.97 51.45
CA ASN A 55 7.23 6.73 50.08
C ASN A 55 5.85 6.03 50.07
N THR A 56 5.48 5.37 51.18
CA THR A 56 4.19 4.71 51.38
C THR A 56 3.58 5.19 52.69
N ILE A 57 2.40 5.80 52.61
CA ILE A 57 1.74 6.49 53.72
C ILE A 57 0.45 5.72 54.08
N ALA A 58 0.25 5.47 55.37
CA ALA A 58 -0.98 4.87 55.88
C ALA A 58 -2.08 5.94 56.03
N VAL A 59 -3.28 5.66 55.50
CA VAL A 59 -4.46 6.51 55.71
C VAL A 59 -5.15 6.09 57.01
N ALA A 60 -5.43 7.05 57.90
CA ALA A 60 -5.99 6.83 59.24
C ALA A 60 -7.52 6.64 59.26
N ASN A 61 -8.22 7.13 58.24
CA ASN A 61 -9.67 6.98 58.10
C ASN A 61 -10.03 6.16 56.86
N THR A 62 -11.16 5.46 56.89
CA THR A 62 -11.73 4.81 55.71
C THR A 62 -12.29 5.88 54.77
N THR A 63 -11.71 6.02 53.58
CA THR A 63 -12.11 7.01 52.57
C THR A 63 -12.61 6.32 51.31
N SER A 64 -13.79 6.70 50.83
CA SER A 64 -14.36 6.21 49.55
C SER A 64 -13.96 7.08 48.35
N TYR A 65 -12.86 7.82 48.47
CA TYR A 65 -12.39 8.77 47.46
C TYR A 65 -11.00 8.37 47.00
N ASN A 66 -10.82 8.31 45.69
CA ASN A 66 -9.49 8.32 45.09
C ASN A 66 -9.03 9.77 45.05
N MET A 67 -7.78 10.06 45.43
CA MET A 67 -7.33 11.45 45.55
C MET A 67 -5.88 11.61 45.08
N SER A 68 -5.61 12.70 44.37
CA SER A 68 -4.26 13.19 44.13
C SER A 68 -4.12 14.55 44.81
N ILE A 69 -3.17 14.68 45.72
CA ILE A 69 -2.92 15.92 46.47
C ILE A 69 -1.47 16.36 46.29
N VAL A 70 -1.26 17.63 46.00
CA VAL A 70 0.06 18.27 46.07
C VAL A 70 0.17 19.05 47.37
N PHE A 71 1.29 18.90 48.07
CA PHE A 71 1.76 19.84 49.08
C PHE A 71 2.97 20.59 48.55
N GLU A 72 2.99 21.90 48.73
CA GLU A 72 4.10 22.78 48.39
C GLU A 72 4.48 23.59 49.63
N VAL A 73 5.77 23.65 49.97
CA VAL A 73 6.27 24.50 51.05
C VAL A 73 6.10 25.96 50.65
N ALA A 74 5.06 26.60 51.19
CA ALA A 74 4.70 27.98 50.87
C ALA A 74 5.56 28.99 51.64
N SER A 75 5.87 28.69 52.89
CA SER A 75 6.74 29.51 53.73
C SER A 75 7.34 28.72 54.88
N LYS A 76 8.40 29.27 55.48
CA LYS A 76 9.01 28.73 56.69
C LYS A 76 9.38 29.85 57.66
N ASP A 77 9.27 29.58 58.96
CA ASP A 77 9.59 30.52 60.03
C ASP A 77 10.65 29.92 60.95
N SER A 78 11.82 30.58 60.99
CA SER A 78 12.97 30.14 61.79
C SER A 78 12.82 30.44 63.28
N ALA A 79 11.94 31.35 63.69
CA ALA A 79 11.76 31.71 65.10
C ALA A 79 10.96 30.64 65.86
N THR A 80 10.01 30.01 65.17
CA THR A 80 9.12 28.96 65.71
C THR A 80 9.48 27.57 65.22
N SER A 81 10.48 27.43 64.32
CA SER A 81 10.80 26.19 63.60
C SER A 81 9.57 25.59 62.92
N SER A 82 8.73 26.43 62.31
CA SER A 82 7.50 25.98 61.64
C SER A 82 7.59 26.09 60.13
N VAL A 83 6.97 25.13 59.43
CA VAL A 83 6.86 25.07 57.98
C VAL A 83 5.38 25.12 57.60
N THR A 84 5.01 26.03 56.71
CA THR A 84 3.65 26.15 56.18
C THR A 84 3.59 25.54 54.78
N PHE A 85 2.75 24.54 54.61
CA PHE A 85 2.47 23.89 53.34
C PHE A 85 1.18 24.44 52.77
N SER A 86 1.20 24.91 51.52
CA SER A 86 -0.02 25.05 50.72
C SER A 86 -0.33 23.72 50.07
N TYR A 87 -1.59 23.30 50.08
CA TYR A 87 -2.00 22.07 49.42
C TYR A 87 -3.12 22.31 48.42
N LYS A 88 -3.15 21.51 47.35
CA LYS A 88 -4.24 21.43 46.38
C LYS A 88 -4.54 19.97 46.13
N TYR A 89 -5.81 19.59 46.10
CA TYR A 89 -6.21 18.21 45.87
C TYR A 89 -7.26 18.13 44.77
N VAL A 90 -7.25 17.00 44.08
CA VAL A 90 -8.31 16.54 43.22
C VAL A 90 -8.76 15.20 43.78
N GLN A 91 -10.03 15.09 44.15
CA GLN A 91 -10.61 13.85 44.63
C GLN A 91 -11.73 13.39 43.70
N MET A 92 -11.88 12.08 43.58
CA MET A 92 -12.90 11.43 42.77
C MET A 92 -13.66 10.42 43.64
N GLY A 93 -14.97 10.61 43.74
CA GLY A 93 -15.86 9.66 44.38
C GLY A 93 -16.03 8.37 43.57
N THR A 94 -16.59 7.34 44.19
CA THR A 94 -16.98 6.09 43.52
C THR A 94 -18.08 6.28 42.47
N ASP A 95 -18.73 7.45 42.44
CA ASP A 95 -19.70 7.89 41.45
C ASP A 95 -19.07 8.62 40.24
N GLY A 96 -17.73 8.79 40.23
CA GLY A 96 -17.00 9.48 39.18
C GLY A 96 -17.05 11.01 39.29
N VAL A 97 -17.65 11.56 40.35
CA VAL A 97 -17.69 13.01 40.55
C VAL A 97 -16.34 13.48 41.07
N THR A 98 -15.74 14.42 40.35
CA THR A 98 -14.47 15.03 40.73
C THR A 98 -14.69 16.34 41.50
N GLU A 99 -14.01 16.50 42.63
CA GLU A 99 -13.96 17.72 43.41
C GLU A 99 -12.52 18.22 43.52
N VAL A 100 -12.33 19.53 43.39
CA VAL A 100 -11.02 20.18 43.53
C VAL A 100 -11.07 21.14 44.70
N GLY A 101 -10.06 21.09 45.56
CA GLY A 101 -9.94 21.99 46.70
C GLY A 101 -8.50 22.43 46.96
N ASN A 102 -8.35 23.42 47.83
CA ASN A 102 -7.06 23.92 48.26
C ASN A 102 -7.11 24.40 49.71
N GLY A 103 -5.93 24.55 50.32
CA GLY A 103 -5.80 25.08 51.67
C GLY A 103 -4.35 25.27 52.08
N THR A 104 -4.14 25.58 53.36
CA THR A 104 -2.81 25.67 53.96
C THR A 104 -2.79 24.95 55.30
N VAL A 105 -1.65 24.36 55.63
CA VAL A 105 -1.40 23.74 56.94
C VAL A 105 -0.04 24.18 57.44
N THR A 106 0.04 24.55 58.71
CA THR A 106 1.31 24.92 59.35
C THR A 106 1.69 23.86 60.36
N LYS A 107 2.88 23.30 60.21
CA LYS A 107 3.45 22.33 61.13
C LYS A 107 4.63 22.94 61.87
N THR A 108 4.60 22.85 63.20
CA THR A 108 5.73 23.24 64.05
C THR A 108 6.58 22.01 64.31
N LEU A 109 7.86 22.05 63.93
CA LEU A 109 8.76 20.91 64.00
C LEU A 109 9.26 20.70 65.44
N THR A 110 9.24 19.45 65.89
CA THR A 110 9.54 19.09 67.28
C THR A 110 11.00 18.67 67.53
N GLY A 111 11.77 18.40 66.48
CA GLY A 111 13.17 17.94 66.57
C GLY A 111 13.31 16.55 67.23
N ALA A 112 12.35 15.66 67.00
CA ALA A 112 12.31 14.32 67.58
C ALA A 112 12.99 13.28 66.67
N ALA A 113 13.74 12.35 67.28
CA ALA A 113 14.59 11.35 66.61
C ALA A 113 13.91 10.36 65.63
N ILE A 114 12.59 10.45 65.41
CA ILE A 114 11.80 9.57 64.53
C ILE A 114 11.04 10.37 63.44
N GLY A 115 11.39 11.65 63.21
CA GLY A 115 10.65 12.51 62.27
C GLY A 115 9.34 13.05 62.87
N ASP A 116 8.74 14.03 62.21
CA ASP A 116 7.46 14.62 62.61
C ASP A 116 6.39 14.25 61.57
N SER A 117 5.11 14.16 61.93
CA SER A 117 4.08 13.74 60.97
C SER A 117 3.15 14.89 60.59
N LEU A 118 2.80 14.98 59.30
CA LEU A 118 1.83 15.96 58.79
C LEU A 118 0.39 15.49 59.10
N THR A 119 0.01 15.57 60.37
CA THR A 119 -1.31 15.16 60.87
C THR A 119 -2.40 16.18 60.52
N GLY A 120 -3.50 15.74 59.92
CA GLY A 120 -4.63 16.60 59.55
C GLY A 120 -5.57 15.89 58.59
N SER A 121 -6.75 16.49 58.33
CA SER A 121 -7.66 16.05 57.27
C SER A 121 -7.53 17.00 56.08
N TYR A 122 -7.18 16.46 54.92
CA TYR A 122 -6.96 17.20 53.68
C TYR A 122 -7.92 16.66 52.62
N GLY A 123 -8.90 17.45 52.22
CA GLY A 123 -9.97 16.97 51.32
C GLY A 123 -10.78 15.80 51.90
N GLY A 124 -10.83 15.64 53.24
CA GLY A 124 -11.52 14.51 53.88
C GLY A 124 -10.66 13.27 54.11
N VAL A 125 -9.43 13.22 53.58
CA VAL A 125 -8.46 12.15 53.84
C VAL A 125 -7.58 12.54 55.03
N ALA A 126 -7.48 11.67 56.03
CA ALA A 126 -6.61 11.85 57.20
C ALA A 126 -5.43 10.88 57.12
N PHE A 127 -4.21 11.40 57.14
CA PHE A 127 -3.00 10.58 57.14
C PHE A 127 -2.65 10.12 58.58
N GLY A 128 -2.33 8.83 58.74
CA GLY A 128 -1.95 8.23 60.02
C GLY A 128 -0.50 8.54 60.41
N THR A 129 0.42 8.20 59.51
CA THR A 129 1.85 8.55 59.59
C THR A 129 2.26 9.03 58.21
N PHE A 130 2.24 10.35 58.02
CA PHE A 130 2.90 10.97 56.88
C PHE A 130 4.14 11.67 57.41
N ASP A 131 5.24 10.93 57.48
CA ASP A 131 6.43 11.40 58.16
C ASP A 131 7.24 12.34 57.27
N ILE A 132 7.54 13.49 57.85
CA ILE A 132 8.33 14.58 57.29
C ILE A 132 9.55 14.80 58.20
N SER A 133 10.58 15.42 57.63
CA SER A 133 11.79 15.74 58.38
C SER A 133 11.48 16.62 59.58
N ASP A 134 12.12 16.31 60.71
CA ASP A 134 12.11 17.17 61.90
C ASP A 134 13.20 18.27 61.83
N ASP A 135 14.11 18.18 60.84
CA ASP A 135 15.13 19.20 60.57
C ASP A 135 14.55 20.33 59.72
N TYR A 136 14.41 21.51 60.34
CA TYR A 136 14.02 22.76 59.68
C TYR A 136 14.91 23.10 58.46
N SER A 137 16.17 22.65 58.45
CA SER A 137 17.12 22.92 57.37
C SER A 137 16.93 22.05 56.13
N ALA A 138 16.13 20.98 56.24
CA ALA A 138 15.76 20.11 55.12
C ALA A 138 14.79 20.82 54.16
N PHE A 139 13.89 21.67 54.68
CA PHE A 139 12.87 22.34 53.88
C PHE A 139 13.36 23.66 53.23
N THR A 140 13.03 23.79 51.94
CA THR A 140 13.17 24.98 51.11
C THR A 140 11.80 25.41 50.57
N VAL A 141 11.58 26.71 50.44
CA VAL A 141 10.33 27.24 49.86
C VAL A 141 10.25 26.78 48.40
N GLY A 142 9.13 26.15 48.04
CA GLY A 142 8.92 25.51 46.75
C GLY A 142 9.33 24.04 46.68
N ASP A 143 9.76 23.40 47.78
CA ASP A 143 9.79 21.93 47.85
C ASP A 143 8.35 21.40 47.74
N LYS A 144 8.16 20.29 47.03
CA LYS A 144 6.85 19.78 46.63
C LYS A 144 6.75 18.29 46.87
N VAL A 145 5.57 17.80 47.17
CA VAL A 145 5.27 16.37 47.21
C VAL A 145 3.88 16.15 46.64
N VAL A 146 3.77 15.16 45.76
CA VAL A 146 2.48 14.67 45.28
C VAL A 146 2.20 13.36 46.00
N VAL A 147 1.04 13.28 46.62
CA VAL A 147 0.54 12.08 47.30
C VAL A 147 -0.69 11.60 46.55
N ASN A 148 -0.67 10.36 46.09
CA ASN A 148 -1.80 9.70 45.48
C ASN A 148 -2.40 8.72 46.48
N VAL A 149 -3.72 8.73 46.61
CA VAL A 149 -4.49 7.93 47.56
C VAL A 149 -5.49 7.10 46.78
N ALA A 150 -5.36 5.79 46.87
CA ALA A 150 -6.37 4.86 46.37
C ALA A 150 -7.50 4.72 47.40
N ALA A 151 -8.76 4.72 46.95
CA ALA A 151 -9.91 4.57 47.81
C ALA A 151 -9.91 3.21 48.54
N ALA A 152 -10.50 3.18 49.73
CA ALA A 152 -10.86 1.92 50.37
C ALA A 152 -12.10 1.34 49.66
N VAL A 153 -12.05 0.06 49.33
CA VAL A 153 -13.18 -0.64 48.72
C VAL A 153 -13.99 -1.41 49.77
N THR A 154 -15.26 -1.63 49.48
CA THR A 154 -16.19 -2.31 50.39
C THR A 154 -16.45 -3.77 49.98
N THR A 155 -16.11 -4.12 48.75
CA THR A 155 -16.29 -5.45 48.15
C THR A 155 -15.03 -6.32 48.25
N ALA A 156 -15.18 -7.65 48.18
CA ALA A 156 -14.06 -8.60 48.24
C ALA A 156 -13.18 -8.60 46.98
N VAL A 157 -13.72 -8.10 45.87
CA VAL A 157 -13.02 -7.86 44.60
C VAL A 157 -13.13 -6.37 44.28
N MET A 158 -12.05 -5.79 43.74
CA MET A 158 -11.97 -4.40 43.30
C MET A 158 -11.57 -4.30 41.84
N ASP A 159 -12.05 -3.25 41.19
CA ASP A 159 -11.49 -2.78 39.92
C ASP A 159 -10.38 -1.77 40.24
N SER A 160 -9.22 -1.95 39.63
CA SER A 160 -8.08 -1.04 39.78
C SER A 160 -7.63 -0.50 38.43
N VAL A 161 -7.31 0.79 38.41
CA VAL A 161 -6.73 1.49 37.27
C VAL A 161 -5.46 2.17 37.75
N ALA A 162 -4.33 1.90 37.11
CA ALA A 162 -3.07 2.57 37.41
C ALA A 162 -2.55 3.26 36.15
N VAL A 163 -2.29 4.56 36.26
CA VAL A 163 -1.58 5.32 35.23
C VAL A 163 -0.15 5.48 35.69
N ASN A 164 0.76 4.81 35.01
CA ASN A 164 2.19 4.89 35.22
C ASN A 164 2.79 5.88 34.22
N ARG A 165 3.79 6.65 34.67
CA ARG A 165 4.63 7.47 33.81
C ARG A 165 6.07 7.06 33.99
N THR A 166 6.73 6.60 32.95
CA THR A 166 8.17 6.39 32.92
C THR A 166 8.84 7.55 32.19
N ASN A 167 9.99 7.97 32.70
CA ASN A 167 10.83 8.98 32.06
C ASN A 167 12.28 8.52 32.21
N GLY A 168 12.67 7.52 31.41
CA GLY A 168 13.91 6.74 31.60
C GLY A 168 13.85 5.70 32.73
N SER A 169 14.99 5.34 33.32
CA SER A 169 15.12 4.25 34.32
C SER A 169 14.51 4.50 35.71
N ALA A 170 13.91 5.67 35.95
CA ALA A 170 13.24 5.94 37.23
C ALA A 170 11.78 5.48 37.14
N SER A 171 11.47 4.36 37.82
CA SER A 171 10.10 3.91 38.04
C SER A 171 9.32 5.02 38.76
N ALA A 172 8.34 5.65 38.10
CA ALA A 172 7.41 6.50 38.84
C ALA A 172 6.52 5.63 39.72
N THR A 173 6.03 6.21 40.81
CA THR A 173 4.95 5.60 41.56
C THR A 173 3.68 5.66 40.72
N PRO A 174 2.92 4.55 40.61
CA PRO A 174 1.65 4.55 39.89
C PRO A 174 0.68 5.56 40.50
N MET A 175 -0.08 6.24 39.64
CA MET A 175 -1.30 6.94 40.05
C MET A 175 -2.42 5.91 40.04
N SER A 176 -2.64 5.28 41.20
CA SER A 176 -3.58 4.16 41.36
C SER A 176 -4.96 4.64 41.81
N TYR A 177 -5.98 4.12 41.15
CA TYR A 177 -7.39 4.30 41.45
C TYR A 177 -8.00 2.94 41.73
N THR A 178 -8.85 2.87 42.75
CA THR A 178 -9.59 1.66 43.12
C THR A 178 -11.08 1.96 43.17
N PHE A 179 -11.87 1.00 42.72
CA PHE A 179 -13.33 1.07 42.69
C PHE A 179 -13.93 -0.26 43.15
N ASP A 180 -15.17 -0.20 43.65
CA ASP A 180 -15.94 -1.42 43.88
C ASP A 180 -16.19 -2.14 42.55
N ASN A 181 -16.26 -3.48 42.60
CA ASN A 181 -16.39 -4.34 41.41
C ASN A 181 -17.54 -3.89 40.48
N GLY A 182 -17.22 -3.67 39.21
CA GLY A 182 -18.16 -3.33 38.15
C GLY A 182 -18.56 -1.85 38.10
N ALA A 183 -17.95 -0.98 38.91
CA ALA A 183 -18.27 0.44 38.93
C ALA A 183 -17.93 1.17 37.61
N LEU A 184 -16.90 0.70 36.91
CA LEU A 184 -16.39 1.27 35.65
C LEU A 184 -17.04 0.67 34.39
N ASN A 185 -17.72 -0.48 34.52
CA ASN A 185 -18.22 -1.23 33.36
C ASN A 185 -19.17 -0.40 32.49
N ASN A 186 -18.89 -0.34 31.20
CA ASN A 186 -19.62 0.40 30.17
C ASN A 186 -19.78 1.90 30.47
N LYS A 187 -18.81 2.51 31.15
CA LYS A 187 -18.80 3.95 31.43
C LYS A 187 -17.53 4.61 30.91
N THR A 188 -17.68 5.87 30.53
CA THR A 188 -16.55 6.79 30.35
C THR A 188 -16.25 7.47 31.67
N THR A 189 -15.00 7.39 32.13
CA THR A 189 -14.56 7.98 33.40
C THR A 189 -13.33 8.84 33.20
N ASP A 190 -13.33 10.03 33.81
CA ASP A 190 -12.23 10.99 33.75
C ASP A 190 -11.35 10.86 35.00
N PHE A 191 -10.11 10.45 34.80
CA PHE A 191 -9.09 10.34 35.84
C PHE A 191 -8.25 11.60 35.88
N SER A 192 -8.47 12.43 36.90
CA SER A 192 -7.68 13.64 37.10
C SER A 192 -6.65 13.45 38.23
N PHE A 193 -5.41 13.84 37.96
CA PHE A 193 -4.27 13.69 38.88
C PHE A 193 -3.24 14.80 38.70
N PHE A 194 -2.31 14.89 39.66
CA PHE A 194 -1.13 15.74 39.56
C PHE A 194 0.10 14.92 39.17
N GLN A 195 0.93 15.51 38.32
CA GLN A 195 2.21 14.94 37.92
C GLN A 195 3.33 15.88 38.37
N LEU A 196 4.36 15.30 38.98
CA LEU A 196 5.57 16.01 39.40
C LEU A 196 6.76 15.55 38.56
N ASN A 197 7.51 16.50 38.03
CA ASN A 197 8.73 16.19 37.28
C ASN A 197 9.92 16.06 38.23
N THR A 198 10.36 14.83 38.47
CA THR A 198 11.51 14.50 39.32
C THR A 198 12.80 14.25 38.52
N LEU A 199 12.77 14.41 37.19
CA LEU A 199 13.95 14.21 36.37
C LEU A 199 14.87 15.44 36.42
N SER A 200 15.99 15.32 37.13
CA SER A 200 16.94 16.42 37.35
C SER A 200 17.61 16.98 36.09
N SER A 201 17.60 16.23 34.98
CA SER A 201 18.11 16.69 33.67
C SER A 201 17.08 17.45 32.83
N SER A 202 15.82 17.51 33.27
CA SER A 202 14.74 18.19 32.54
C SER A 202 14.73 19.69 32.82
N ALA A 203 14.47 20.51 31.79
CA ALA A 203 14.27 21.96 31.95
C ALA A 203 13.05 22.30 32.81
N ASP A 204 12.07 21.40 32.84
CA ASP A 204 10.81 21.53 33.58
C ASP A 204 10.90 20.81 34.95
N TYR A 205 12.11 20.63 35.51
CA TYR A 205 12.35 19.93 36.79
C TYR A 205 11.68 20.67 37.96
N GLY A 206 10.90 19.93 38.76
CA GLY A 206 10.12 20.50 39.87
C GLY A 206 8.81 21.19 39.48
N GLU A 207 8.44 21.18 38.19
CA GLU A 207 7.11 21.63 37.74
C GLU A 207 6.02 20.63 38.11
N ILE A 208 4.77 21.11 38.20
CA ILE A 208 3.58 20.29 38.39
C ILE A 208 2.58 20.55 37.28
N LYS A 209 2.05 19.48 36.70
CA LYS A 209 0.91 19.56 35.78
C LYS A 209 -0.31 18.88 36.39
N SER A 210 -1.48 19.48 36.17
CA SER A 210 -2.77 18.87 36.45
C SER A 210 -3.24 18.22 35.16
N SER A 211 -3.34 16.91 35.17
CA SER A 211 -3.59 16.11 33.98
C SER A 211 -4.91 15.37 34.13
N THR A 212 -5.59 15.15 33.01
CA THR A 212 -6.84 14.37 32.97
C THR A 212 -6.76 13.36 31.84
N VAL A 213 -7.06 12.11 32.16
CA VAL A 213 -7.16 11.00 31.21
C VAL A 213 -8.58 10.46 31.24
N SER A 214 -9.26 10.49 30.10
CA SER A 214 -10.61 9.96 29.92
C SER A 214 -10.54 8.56 29.33
N MET A 215 -11.15 7.58 29.98
CA MET A 215 -11.15 6.20 29.50
C MET A 215 -12.58 5.69 29.36
N GLU A 216 -12.88 5.01 28.25
CA GLU A 216 -14.11 4.27 28.04
C GLU A 216 -13.87 2.78 28.30
N PHE A 217 -14.53 2.24 29.32
CA PHE A 217 -14.38 0.84 29.69
C PHE A 217 -15.45 -0.03 29.04
N GLY A 218 -15.06 -1.25 28.65
CA GLY A 218 -15.96 -2.34 28.30
C GLY A 218 -16.54 -3.00 29.54
N VAL A 219 -16.51 -4.34 29.58
CA VAL A 219 -16.85 -5.11 30.79
C VAL A 219 -15.54 -5.62 31.37
N LEU A 220 -15.18 -5.16 32.56
CA LEU A 220 -14.10 -5.75 33.35
C LEU A 220 -14.65 -7.06 33.93
N GLU A 221 -14.24 -8.20 33.38
CA GLU A 221 -14.64 -9.51 33.89
C GLU A 221 -13.76 -9.93 35.08
N ASP A 222 -14.41 -10.52 36.09
CA ASP A 222 -13.77 -11.07 37.28
C ASP A 222 -12.89 -12.26 36.87
N ALA A 223 -11.58 -12.16 37.16
CA ALA A 223 -10.56 -13.18 36.98
C ALA A 223 -10.03 -13.39 35.55
N TYR A 224 -9.11 -12.53 35.15
CA TYR A 224 -8.05 -12.94 34.21
C TYR A 224 -6.75 -13.19 34.98
N THR A 225 -6.29 -14.43 35.00
CA THR A 225 -4.99 -14.83 35.59
C THR A 225 -3.86 -14.91 34.57
N ASP A 226 -4.14 -14.66 33.28
CA ASP A 226 -3.28 -15.15 32.19
C ASP A 226 -3.20 -14.22 30.95
N ILE A 227 -3.15 -12.89 31.09
CA ILE A 227 -2.63 -12.07 29.97
C ILE A 227 -1.13 -12.01 30.22
N THR A 228 -0.30 -12.50 29.30
CA THR A 228 1.16 -12.32 29.41
C THR A 228 1.60 -11.51 28.20
N ALA A 229 1.98 -10.26 28.42
CA ALA A 229 2.67 -9.42 27.44
C ALA A 229 4.18 -9.76 27.39
N PRO A 230 4.93 -9.31 26.35
CA PRO A 230 6.32 -9.72 26.08
C PRO A 230 7.34 -9.46 27.20
N ASP A 231 7.01 -8.64 28.19
CA ASP A 231 7.84 -8.23 29.33
C ASP A 231 7.23 -8.61 30.71
N GLY A 232 6.15 -9.38 30.73
CA GLY A 232 5.54 -9.93 31.96
C GLY A 232 4.77 -8.92 32.82
N ARG A 233 4.32 -7.79 32.24
CA ARG A 233 3.44 -6.81 32.89
C ARG A 233 2.22 -6.51 31.99
N ASP A 234 1.03 -6.50 32.58
CA ASP A 234 -0.25 -6.50 31.84
C ASP A 234 -0.76 -5.07 31.64
N TYR A 235 -0.52 -4.50 30.46
CA TYR A 235 -0.94 -3.14 30.09
C TYR A 235 -2.21 -3.14 29.25
N ALA A 236 -3.19 -2.30 29.63
CA ALA A 236 -4.39 -2.04 28.84
C ALA A 236 -4.11 -1.09 27.66
N ALA A 237 -3.14 -0.20 27.83
CA ALA A 237 -2.58 0.65 26.77
C ALA A 237 -1.21 1.22 27.16
N SER A 238 -0.38 1.51 26.16
CA SER A 238 0.83 2.33 26.28
C SER A 238 0.80 3.46 25.26
N PHE A 239 1.36 4.61 25.62
CA PHE A 239 1.50 5.76 24.73
C PHE A 239 2.63 6.67 25.21
N THR A 240 3.27 7.37 24.29
CA THR A 240 4.33 8.32 24.61
C THR A 240 3.84 9.75 24.37
N ILE A 241 4.13 10.65 25.31
CA ILE A 241 3.92 12.08 25.12
C ILE A 241 5.28 12.72 24.94
N ASP A 242 5.61 13.06 23.69
CA ASP A 242 6.86 13.73 23.36
C ASP A 242 6.68 15.24 23.22
N LYS A 243 7.72 15.98 23.61
CA LYS A 243 7.82 17.42 23.37
C LYS A 243 8.54 17.62 22.04
N GLN A 244 7.79 17.61 20.94
CA GLN A 244 8.35 18.07 19.68
C GLN A 244 8.66 19.57 19.80
N SER A 245 9.94 19.89 19.73
CA SER A 245 10.42 21.27 19.69
C SER A 245 10.45 21.73 18.24
N ILE A 246 10.28 23.04 18.01
CA ILE A 246 10.35 23.61 16.65
C ILE A 246 11.71 23.23 16.03
N GLY A 247 11.69 22.49 14.92
CA GLY A 247 12.88 22.00 14.23
C GLY A 247 13.36 20.60 14.65
N ALA A 248 12.63 19.90 15.51
CA ALA A 248 12.82 18.46 15.72
C ALA A 248 12.41 17.67 14.47
N ILE A 249 12.90 16.43 14.36
CA ILE A 249 12.41 15.48 13.38
C ILE A 249 10.93 15.22 13.70
N ALA A 250 10.09 15.14 12.66
CA ALA A 250 8.70 14.75 12.84
C ALA A 250 8.61 13.37 13.50
N ASP A 251 7.45 13.00 14.01
CA ASP A 251 7.09 11.63 14.40
C ASP A 251 5.92 11.17 13.52
N GLY A 252 5.52 9.91 13.64
CA GLY A 252 4.39 9.37 12.88
C GLY A 252 3.06 10.10 13.10
N ASN A 253 2.90 10.71 14.28
CA ASN A 253 1.70 11.45 14.67
C ASN A 253 1.75 12.94 14.32
N THR A 254 2.88 13.48 13.85
CA THR A 254 3.00 14.87 13.42
C THR A 254 2.08 15.12 12.23
N SER A 255 1.23 16.15 12.32
CA SER A 255 0.35 16.57 11.22
C SER A 255 1.16 17.17 10.07
N VAL A 256 0.72 16.96 8.82
CA VAL A 256 1.27 17.61 7.62
C VAL A 256 1.29 19.13 7.78
N TYR A 257 0.30 19.70 8.47
CA TYR A 257 0.27 21.13 8.78
C TYR A 257 1.47 21.62 9.60
N ASP A 258 2.02 20.79 10.49
CA ASP A 258 3.11 21.16 11.38
C ASP A 258 4.50 20.96 10.73
N ILE A 259 4.55 20.51 9.47
CA ILE A 259 5.79 20.27 8.72
C ILE A 259 6.16 21.52 7.91
N ASP A 260 7.33 22.10 8.21
CA ASP A 260 7.89 23.29 7.55
C ASP A 260 7.92 23.21 6.02
N LYS A 261 8.13 22.00 5.45
CA LYS A 261 8.18 21.78 4.00
C LYS A 261 6.89 22.07 3.25
N PHE A 262 5.73 22.04 3.92
CA PHE A 262 4.43 22.32 3.32
C PHE A 262 4.02 23.80 3.46
N TRP A 263 4.94 24.64 3.91
CA TRP A 263 4.76 26.09 3.98
C TRP A 263 5.63 26.77 2.92
N ASP A 264 5.04 27.73 2.20
CA ASP A 264 5.80 28.56 1.29
C ASP A 264 6.68 29.56 2.06
N SER A 265 7.63 30.20 1.37
CA SER A 265 8.47 31.25 1.99
C SER A 265 7.70 32.50 2.45
N ASN A 266 6.41 32.62 2.09
CA ASN A 266 5.52 33.71 2.48
C ASN A 266 4.65 33.33 3.70
N GLY A 267 4.74 32.10 4.20
CA GLY A 267 3.95 31.59 5.32
C GLY A 267 2.53 31.16 4.97
N ASN A 268 2.24 30.80 3.71
CA ASN A 268 0.99 30.16 3.31
C ASN A 268 1.15 28.64 3.31
N PHE A 269 0.12 27.95 3.77
CA PHE A 269 0.07 26.49 3.77
C PHE A 269 -0.38 25.97 2.39
N MET A 270 0.37 25.02 1.82
CA MET A 270 0.17 24.53 0.46
C MET A 270 -1.09 23.65 0.30
N ILE A 271 -1.62 23.06 1.38
CA ILE A 271 -2.77 22.13 1.36
C ILE A 271 -3.92 22.69 2.22
N GLU A 272 -4.21 23.98 2.11
CA GLU A 272 -5.38 24.54 2.80
C GLU A 272 -6.69 23.92 2.27
N ASP A 273 -6.74 23.65 0.96
CA ASP A 273 -7.72 22.77 0.32
C ASP A 273 -7.09 21.40 0.02
N PRO A 274 -7.83 20.29 0.17
CA PRO A 274 -7.31 18.96 -0.09
C PRO A 274 -6.74 18.82 -1.51
N GLN A 275 -5.51 18.31 -1.61
CA GLN A 275 -4.80 18.12 -2.88
C GLN A 275 -4.68 16.64 -3.22
N THR A 276 -4.78 16.30 -4.50
CA THR A 276 -4.67 14.92 -4.98
C THR A 276 -3.35 14.71 -5.73
N ILE A 277 -2.66 13.61 -5.40
CA ILE A 277 -1.48 13.13 -6.11
C ILE A 277 -1.86 11.85 -6.84
N THR A 278 -1.60 11.79 -8.14
CA THR A 278 -1.75 10.60 -8.95
C THR A 278 -0.42 9.87 -9.03
N ILE A 279 -0.45 8.56 -8.78
CA ILE A 279 0.72 7.68 -8.89
C ILE A 279 0.50 6.81 -10.12
N VAL A 280 1.51 6.75 -10.98
CA VAL A 280 1.52 5.95 -12.21
C VAL A 280 2.66 4.95 -12.12
N GLN A 281 2.33 3.67 -12.28
CA GLN A 281 3.29 2.58 -12.37
C GLN A 281 3.81 2.43 -13.81
N GLY A 282 5.00 1.86 -13.98
CA GLY A 282 5.67 1.72 -15.28
C GLY A 282 4.92 0.87 -16.30
N ASP A 283 4.08 -0.06 -15.84
CA ASP A 283 3.13 -0.85 -16.64
C ASP A 283 1.92 -0.05 -17.17
N GLY A 284 1.75 1.20 -16.70
CA GLY A 284 0.67 2.10 -17.07
C GLY A 284 -0.52 2.13 -16.09
N SER A 285 -0.52 1.30 -15.05
CA SER A 285 -1.51 1.31 -13.96
C SER A 285 -1.46 2.63 -13.19
N LYS A 286 -2.63 3.11 -12.72
CA LYS A 286 -2.73 4.42 -12.06
C LYS A 286 -3.61 4.35 -10.82
N THR A 287 -3.18 5.05 -9.79
CA THR A 287 -3.93 5.26 -8.55
C THR A 287 -3.84 6.72 -8.13
N SER A 288 -4.59 7.14 -7.11
CA SER A 288 -4.50 8.50 -6.58
C SER A 288 -4.74 8.53 -5.09
N ILE A 289 -4.02 9.41 -4.41
CA ILE A 289 -4.19 9.70 -2.98
C ILE A 289 -4.59 11.15 -2.80
N THR A 290 -5.40 11.44 -1.78
CA THR A 290 -5.75 12.81 -1.41
C THR A 290 -5.21 13.11 -0.02
N LEU A 291 -4.43 14.19 0.06
CA LEU A 291 -3.84 14.70 1.29
C LEU A 291 -4.71 15.82 1.86
N TYR A 292 -4.90 15.78 3.17
CA TYR A 292 -5.64 16.75 3.96
C TYR A 292 -4.70 17.43 4.94
N LYS A 293 -5.09 18.63 5.37
CA LYS A 293 -4.38 19.43 6.38
C LYS A 293 -4.11 18.68 7.69
N ASP A 294 -5.07 17.88 8.13
CA ASP A 294 -5.03 17.16 9.42
C ASP A 294 -4.45 15.74 9.30
N ASP A 295 -3.99 15.33 8.12
CA ASP A 295 -3.33 14.03 7.97
C ASP A 295 -2.02 14.01 8.77
N THR A 296 -1.75 12.92 9.48
CA THR A 296 -0.45 12.68 10.13
C THR A 296 0.52 12.01 9.17
N MET A 297 1.83 12.02 9.48
CA MET A 297 2.83 11.31 8.67
C MET A 297 2.49 9.82 8.49
N ASP A 298 1.99 9.16 9.54
CA ASP A 298 1.50 7.78 9.48
C ASP A 298 0.30 7.63 8.56
N SER A 299 -0.65 8.58 8.60
CA SER A 299 -1.81 8.56 7.70
C SER A 299 -1.40 8.76 6.24
N VAL A 300 -0.40 9.59 5.97
CA VAL A 300 0.15 9.78 4.63
C VAL A 300 0.84 8.50 4.14
N ALA A 301 1.67 7.88 4.99
CA ALA A 301 2.34 6.61 4.68
C ALA A 301 1.31 5.50 4.42
N GLU A 302 0.27 5.38 5.24
CA GLU A 302 -0.82 4.41 5.09
C GLU A 302 -1.58 4.61 3.76
N LYS A 303 -1.90 5.86 3.40
CA LYS A 303 -2.54 6.17 2.11
C LYS A 303 -1.67 5.79 0.92
N LEU A 304 -0.37 6.07 0.99
CA LEU A 304 0.60 5.67 -0.04
C LEU A 304 0.69 4.13 -0.13
N ASN A 305 0.77 3.46 1.01
CA ASN A 305 0.86 2.01 1.09
C ASN A 305 -0.38 1.34 0.48
N ASN A 306 -1.58 1.77 0.89
CA ASN A 306 -2.84 1.26 0.35
C ASN A 306 -3.00 1.58 -1.14
N ALA A 307 -2.54 2.75 -1.60
CA ALA A 307 -2.58 3.10 -3.00
C ALA A 307 -1.69 2.20 -3.86
N ILE A 308 -0.50 1.82 -3.38
CA ILE A 308 0.40 0.90 -4.10
C ILE A 308 -0.11 -0.55 -4.01
N ARG A 309 -0.48 -1.00 -2.82
CA ARG A 309 -0.98 -2.37 -2.58
C ARG A 309 -2.26 -2.65 -3.37
N ASP A 310 -3.31 -1.88 -3.11
CA ASP A 310 -4.66 -2.16 -3.62
C ASP A 310 -4.93 -1.38 -4.91
N GLY A 311 -4.43 -0.14 -4.99
CA GLY A 311 -4.69 0.74 -6.14
C GLY A 311 -3.85 0.42 -7.38
N LEU A 312 -2.61 -0.04 -7.21
CA LEU A 312 -1.75 -0.52 -8.31
C LEU A 312 -1.71 -2.05 -8.42
N GLY A 313 -2.40 -2.77 -7.53
CA GLY A 313 -2.51 -4.23 -7.56
C GLY A 313 -1.25 -4.97 -7.12
N GLN A 314 -0.26 -4.27 -6.52
CA GLN A 314 0.96 -4.94 -6.04
C GLN A 314 0.71 -5.86 -4.85
N GLY A 315 -0.42 -5.72 -4.15
CA GLY A 315 -0.83 -6.62 -3.06
C GLY A 315 -1.27 -8.01 -3.53
N ASP A 316 -1.63 -8.15 -4.81
CA ASP A 316 -2.08 -9.43 -5.39
C ASP A 316 -0.90 -10.29 -5.90
N LEU A 317 0.36 -9.82 -5.76
CA LEU A 317 1.54 -10.58 -6.18
C LEU A 317 1.72 -11.83 -5.31
N GLU A 318 2.17 -12.92 -5.92
CA GLU A 318 2.36 -14.19 -5.23
C GLU A 318 3.54 -14.14 -4.24
N GLY A 319 3.30 -14.64 -3.02
CA GLY A 319 4.30 -14.68 -1.92
C GLY A 319 4.12 -13.60 -0.84
N LEU A 320 3.13 -12.72 -1.00
CA LEU A 320 2.82 -11.66 -0.05
C LEU A 320 1.83 -12.13 1.03
N GLU A 321 2.34 -12.65 2.15
CA GLU A 321 1.47 -13.10 3.26
C GLU A 321 0.95 -11.94 4.16
N ALA A 322 1.51 -10.73 4.08
CA ALA A 322 1.01 -9.52 4.76
C ALA A 322 1.69 -8.23 4.24
N ALA A 323 1.28 -7.72 3.07
CA ALA A 323 1.99 -6.61 2.42
C ALA A 323 1.53 -5.23 2.92
N GLU A 324 1.90 -4.85 4.14
CA GLU A 324 1.73 -3.48 4.67
C GLU A 324 3.01 -2.63 4.55
N THR A 325 3.98 -3.05 3.73
CA THR A 325 5.36 -2.51 3.73
C THR A 325 5.75 -1.73 2.47
N PHE A 326 4.80 -1.31 1.64
CA PHE A 326 5.12 -0.55 0.41
C PHE A 326 5.49 0.90 0.71
N ALA A 327 4.89 1.51 1.74
CA ALA A 327 5.24 2.85 2.18
C ALA A 327 5.22 2.92 3.71
N ASN A 328 6.39 3.10 4.31
CA ASN A 328 6.55 3.15 5.76
C ASN A 328 7.20 4.45 6.18
N TYR A 329 6.64 5.06 7.22
CA TYR A 329 7.30 6.12 7.95
C TYR A 329 8.36 5.54 8.88
N ILE A 330 9.57 6.08 8.87
CA ILE A 330 10.71 5.54 9.61
C ILE A 330 10.93 6.31 10.91
N THR A 331 10.76 5.61 12.04
CA THR A 331 11.03 6.14 13.39
C THR A 331 12.53 6.16 13.71
N GLU A 332 12.94 6.88 14.77
CA GLU A 332 14.34 6.92 15.20
C GLU A 332 14.89 5.53 15.59
N ASP A 333 14.07 4.71 16.24
CA ASP A 333 14.44 3.36 16.66
C ASP A 333 14.62 2.42 15.45
N GLU A 334 13.73 2.52 14.46
CA GLU A 334 13.81 1.72 13.23
C GLU A 334 15.01 2.10 12.38
N ALA A 335 15.33 3.40 12.29
CA ALA A 335 16.51 3.88 11.58
C ALA A 335 17.81 3.39 12.24
N ALA A 336 17.84 3.36 13.59
CA ALA A 336 18.99 2.85 14.34
C ALA A 336 19.16 1.33 14.18
N ALA A 337 18.06 0.58 14.09
CA ALA A 337 18.08 -0.87 13.87
C ALA A 337 18.49 -1.25 12.42
N ASN A 338 18.22 -0.39 11.44
CA ASN A 338 18.35 -0.67 10.00
C ASN A 338 19.39 0.22 9.30
N ALA A 339 20.56 0.40 9.91
CA ALA A 339 21.58 1.35 9.43
C ALA A 339 22.15 1.05 8.02
N ASP A 340 22.11 -0.21 7.56
CA ASP A 340 22.63 -0.65 6.25
C ASP A 340 21.51 -0.87 5.21
N SER A 341 20.31 -0.36 5.47
CA SER A 341 19.10 -0.57 4.68
C SER A 341 18.57 0.76 4.12
N PRO A 342 17.67 0.74 3.12
CA PRO A 342 16.86 1.90 2.75
C PRO A 342 16.22 2.67 3.91
N TYR A 343 16.02 2.03 5.07
CA TYR A 343 15.38 2.62 6.25
C TYR A 343 16.36 3.36 7.18
N ALA A 344 17.59 3.68 6.74
CA ALA A 344 18.63 4.24 7.60
C ALA A 344 18.41 5.70 8.09
N VAL A 345 17.39 6.42 7.59
CA VAL A 345 17.16 7.84 7.91
C VAL A 345 15.81 8.04 8.58
N ALA A 346 15.83 8.39 9.87
CA ALA A 346 14.63 8.71 10.64
C ALA A 346 13.90 9.94 10.09
N GLY A 347 12.58 9.95 10.20
CA GLY A 347 11.73 11.05 9.74
C GLY A 347 11.44 11.05 8.24
N THR A 348 11.78 9.97 7.55
CA THR A 348 11.50 9.81 6.11
C THR A 348 10.39 8.80 5.88
N ILE A 349 9.67 8.95 4.77
CA ILE A 349 8.77 7.89 4.26
C ILE A 349 9.53 7.18 3.15
N VAL A 350 9.77 5.88 3.34
CA VAL A 350 10.39 5.06 2.30
C VAL A 350 9.28 4.39 1.52
N ILE A 351 9.25 4.68 0.22
CA ILE A 351 8.29 4.12 -0.73
C ILE A 351 9.03 3.13 -1.61
N SER A 352 8.49 1.92 -1.75
CA SER A 352 9.09 0.85 -2.53
C SER A 352 8.04 0.14 -3.38
N SER A 353 8.45 -0.30 -4.57
CA SER A 353 7.66 -1.23 -5.39
C SER A 353 8.21 -2.64 -5.25
N ALA A 354 7.29 -3.61 -5.22
CA ALA A 354 7.60 -5.03 -5.25
C ALA A 354 7.88 -5.56 -6.68
N ILE A 355 7.57 -4.77 -7.72
CA ILE A 355 7.79 -5.16 -9.11
C ILE A 355 9.22 -4.79 -9.52
N ASN A 356 9.91 -5.72 -10.16
CA ASN A 356 11.25 -5.50 -10.67
C ASN A 356 11.24 -4.85 -12.07
N GLY A 357 12.31 -4.15 -12.41
CA GLY A 357 12.49 -3.51 -13.72
C GLY A 357 11.69 -2.22 -13.89
N ARG A 358 11.66 -1.71 -15.14
CA ARG A 358 10.99 -0.45 -15.47
C ARG A 358 9.49 -0.47 -15.20
N ASP A 359 8.86 -1.64 -15.23
CA ASP A 359 7.43 -1.77 -14.95
C ASP A 359 7.08 -1.46 -13.48
N GLY A 360 8.05 -1.60 -12.56
CA GLY A 360 7.92 -1.20 -11.16
C GLY A 360 8.25 0.27 -10.87
N ASP A 361 8.62 1.07 -11.88
CA ASP A 361 8.90 2.50 -11.68
C ASP A 361 7.63 3.24 -11.25
N LEU A 362 7.70 3.95 -10.12
CA LEU A 362 6.60 4.76 -9.60
C LEU A 362 6.81 6.23 -9.95
N THR A 363 5.87 6.79 -10.71
CA THR A 363 5.85 8.21 -11.10
C THR A 363 4.75 8.96 -10.37
N PHE A 364 5.11 10.01 -9.66
CA PHE A 364 4.17 10.87 -8.92
C PHE A 364 3.83 12.10 -9.75
N ILE A 365 2.53 12.39 -9.88
CA ILE A 365 1.99 13.50 -10.66
C ILE A 365 1.05 14.29 -9.76
N GLY A 366 1.31 15.58 -9.58
CA GLY A 366 0.51 16.46 -8.75
C GLY A 366 0.88 17.93 -8.99
N ASP A 367 0.41 18.80 -8.10
CA ASP A 367 0.86 20.19 -8.06
C ASP A 367 2.37 20.27 -7.78
N GLU A 368 3.06 21.18 -8.46
CA GLU A 368 4.52 21.29 -8.39
C GLU A 368 5.00 21.62 -6.97
N GLU A 369 4.30 22.51 -6.25
CA GLU A 369 4.68 22.89 -4.88
C GLU A 369 4.55 21.70 -3.93
N LEU A 370 3.50 20.90 -4.10
CA LEU A 370 3.26 19.70 -3.29
C LEU A 370 4.31 18.60 -3.54
N ILE A 371 4.65 18.33 -4.80
CA ILE A 371 5.68 17.33 -5.13
C ILE A 371 7.05 17.77 -4.62
N ASN A 372 7.37 19.07 -4.71
CA ASN A 372 8.60 19.63 -4.16
C ASN A 372 8.63 19.56 -2.62
N ALA A 373 7.50 19.78 -1.95
CA ALA A 373 7.37 19.67 -0.49
C ALA A 373 7.65 18.24 0.01
N LEU A 374 7.18 17.22 -0.73
CA LEU A 374 7.46 15.81 -0.44
C LEU A 374 8.92 15.42 -0.62
N SER A 375 9.72 16.23 -1.33
CA SER A 375 11.17 16.04 -1.50
C SER A 375 11.55 14.61 -1.91
N LEU A 376 10.79 14.02 -2.85
CA LEU A 376 10.99 12.65 -3.31
C LEU A 376 12.40 12.47 -3.89
N ASN A 377 13.11 11.44 -3.43
CA ASN A 377 14.44 11.11 -3.91
C ASN A 377 14.55 9.60 -4.18
N VAL A 378 15.24 9.24 -5.26
CA VAL A 378 15.49 7.85 -5.63
C VAL A 378 16.68 7.35 -4.82
N ILE A 379 16.43 6.43 -3.89
CA ILE A 379 17.46 5.79 -3.06
C ILE A 379 18.01 4.50 -3.69
N GLN A 380 17.24 3.88 -4.59
CA GLN A 380 17.61 2.67 -5.32
C GLN A 380 17.02 2.70 -6.73
N ASP A 381 17.87 2.51 -7.75
CA ASP A 381 17.43 2.41 -9.15
C ASP A 381 16.76 1.05 -9.43
N SER A 382 15.77 1.05 -10.31
CA SER A 382 15.14 -0.18 -10.79
C SER A 382 16.12 -1.01 -11.63
N VAL A 383 16.03 -2.33 -11.49
CA VAL A 383 16.89 -3.29 -12.21
C VAL A 383 16.00 -4.28 -12.95
N GLU A 384 16.22 -4.39 -14.25
CA GLU A 384 15.49 -5.31 -15.13
C GLU A 384 15.76 -6.78 -14.78
N ASN A 385 14.70 -7.59 -14.82
CA ASN A 385 14.81 -9.04 -14.72
C ASN A 385 15.57 -9.61 -15.93
N LYS A 386 16.31 -10.70 -15.69
CA LYS A 386 17.00 -11.45 -16.74
C LYS A 386 16.30 -12.79 -16.94
N PHE A 387 15.69 -12.96 -18.09
CA PHE A 387 15.01 -14.20 -18.44
C PHE A 387 15.83 -15.03 -19.41
N THR A 388 15.74 -16.35 -19.27
CA THR A 388 16.23 -17.29 -20.28
C THR A 388 15.02 -17.91 -20.95
N VAL A 389 14.81 -17.57 -22.22
CA VAL A 389 13.64 -18.01 -22.99
C VAL A 389 14.03 -19.10 -23.98
N SER A 390 13.20 -20.14 -24.06
CA SER A 390 13.25 -21.13 -25.14
C SER A 390 11.91 -21.15 -25.87
N VAL A 391 11.97 -21.18 -27.19
CA VAL A 391 10.82 -21.17 -28.09
C VAL A 391 10.85 -22.45 -28.91
N VAL A 392 9.81 -23.26 -28.76
CA VAL A 392 9.60 -24.51 -29.50
C VAL A 392 8.31 -24.43 -30.28
N ASP A 393 8.25 -25.11 -31.42
CA ASP A 393 6.99 -25.30 -32.13
C ASP A 393 6.05 -26.18 -31.29
N ALA A 394 4.84 -25.68 -31.01
CA ALA A 394 3.86 -26.39 -30.20
C ALA A 394 3.35 -27.69 -30.85
N HIS A 395 3.48 -27.84 -32.18
CA HIS A 395 3.08 -29.04 -32.91
C HIS A 395 4.22 -30.05 -33.09
N ASP A 396 5.48 -29.60 -32.97
CA ASP A 396 6.65 -30.46 -33.02
C ASP A 396 7.73 -29.93 -32.06
N ALA A 397 7.75 -30.48 -30.85
CA ALA A 397 8.72 -30.10 -29.82
C ALA A 397 10.19 -30.37 -30.21
N THR A 398 10.45 -31.07 -31.32
CA THR A 398 11.81 -31.24 -31.85
C THR A 398 12.25 -30.08 -32.74
N ASN A 399 11.30 -29.26 -33.22
CA ASN A 399 11.57 -28.04 -33.96
C ASN A 399 11.77 -26.85 -33.01
N VAL A 400 13.02 -26.68 -32.57
CA VAL A 400 13.43 -25.58 -31.70
C VAL A 400 13.67 -24.33 -32.54
N ILE A 401 12.84 -23.30 -32.35
CA ILE A 401 12.97 -22.01 -33.04
C ILE A 401 14.11 -21.20 -32.42
N ALA A 402 14.15 -21.17 -31.08
CA ALA A 402 15.20 -20.51 -30.32
C ALA A 402 15.39 -21.22 -28.97
N SER A 403 16.62 -21.28 -28.46
CA SER A 403 16.91 -21.86 -27.15
C SER A 403 17.93 -21.03 -26.41
N ASN A 404 17.75 -20.91 -25.09
CA ASN A 404 18.63 -20.17 -24.19
C ASN A 404 18.83 -18.70 -24.60
N VAL A 405 17.78 -18.07 -25.13
CA VAL A 405 17.83 -16.64 -25.45
C VAL A 405 17.76 -15.87 -24.15
N GLN A 406 18.86 -15.19 -23.81
CA GLN A 406 18.87 -14.29 -22.67
C GLN A 406 18.32 -12.94 -23.07
N VAL A 407 17.22 -12.54 -22.44
CA VAL A 407 16.63 -11.20 -22.59
C VAL A 407 16.69 -10.47 -21.26
N THR A 408 16.90 -9.16 -21.33
CA THR A 408 16.81 -8.25 -20.19
C THR A 408 15.51 -7.48 -20.36
N GLY A 409 14.66 -7.50 -19.33
CA GLY A 409 13.26 -7.06 -19.42
C GLY A 409 12.37 -8.12 -20.09
N ASN A 410 11.21 -7.68 -20.57
CA ASN A 410 10.09 -8.56 -20.94
C ASN A 410 9.80 -8.67 -22.45
N ASN A 411 10.69 -8.19 -23.31
CA ASN A 411 10.44 -8.10 -24.75
C ASN A 411 11.33 -9.04 -25.57
N LEU A 412 10.71 -9.97 -26.29
CA LEU A 412 11.33 -10.86 -27.27
C LEU A 412 11.16 -10.25 -28.66
N VAL A 413 12.18 -9.52 -29.12
CA VAL A 413 12.13 -8.84 -30.43
C VAL A 413 12.55 -9.80 -31.53
N GLY A 414 11.62 -10.15 -32.43
CA GLY A 414 11.89 -10.95 -33.62
C GLY A 414 12.36 -12.40 -33.38
N VAL A 415 12.29 -12.90 -32.13
CA VAL A 415 12.81 -14.23 -31.73
C VAL A 415 11.86 -15.35 -32.14
N VAL A 416 10.55 -15.16 -31.93
CA VAL A 416 9.52 -16.13 -32.32
C VAL A 416 9.31 -16.10 -33.83
N HIS A 417 9.29 -14.91 -34.43
CA HIS A 417 9.24 -14.68 -35.87
C HIS A 417 9.78 -13.28 -36.19
N GLN A 418 10.44 -13.09 -37.34
CA GLN A 418 11.10 -11.80 -37.70
C GLN A 418 10.19 -10.55 -37.67
N ASN A 419 8.87 -10.74 -37.78
CA ASN A 419 7.87 -9.67 -37.81
C ASN A 419 7.00 -9.58 -36.55
N ILE A 420 7.32 -10.37 -35.52
CA ILE A 420 6.50 -10.49 -34.32
C ILE A 420 7.41 -10.33 -33.12
N ASP A 421 7.09 -9.32 -32.32
CA ASP A 421 7.69 -9.10 -31.02
C ASP A 421 6.71 -9.63 -29.98
N VAL A 422 7.23 -10.33 -28.97
CA VAL A 422 6.40 -10.90 -27.89
C VAL A 422 6.80 -10.22 -26.58
N GLU A 423 5.83 -9.58 -25.96
CA GLU A 423 5.94 -9.07 -24.60
C GLU A 423 5.34 -10.11 -23.64
N PHE A 424 6.03 -10.40 -22.55
CA PHE A 424 5.56 -11.30 -21.50
C PHE A 424 5.52 -10.57 -20.15
N ASP A 425 4.95 -11.21 -19.13
CA ASP A 425 4.84 -10.61 -17.80
C ASP A 425 6.23 -10.59 -17.11
N THR A 426 6.63 -9.44 -16.56
CA THR A 426 7.90 -9.27 -15.83
C THR A 426 7.94 -10.04 -14.50
N MET A 427 6.79 -10.41 -13.94
CA MET A 427 6.69 -11.17 -12.69
C MET A 427 6.36 -12.66 -12.91
N ALA A 428 6.32 -13.13 -14.17
CA ALA A 428 6.06 -14.54 -14.45
C ALA A 428 7.08 -15.47 -13.77
N ASP A 429 6.59 -16.41 -12.94
CA ASP A 429 7.40 -17.37 -12.16
C ASP A 429 8.35 -16.70 -11.15
N VAL A 430 8.06 -15.45 -10.78
CA VAL A 430 8.81 -14.68 -9.78
C VAL A 430 7.93 -14.49 -8.55
N LYS A 431 8.37 -15.02 -7.41
CA LYS A 431 7.79 -14.70 -6.10
C LYS A 431 8.50 -13.52 -5.49
N VAL A 432 7.73 -12.68 -4.83
CA VAL A 432 8.26 -11.55 -4.08
C VAL A 432 7.93 -11.74 -2.60
N SER A 433 8.93 -11.56 -1.75
CA SER A 433 8.77 -11.58 -0.29
C SER A 433 9.45 -10.37 0.34
N TRP A 434 8.97 -10.01 1.53
CA TRP A 434 9.59 -8.97 2.34
C TRP A 434 10.64 -9.58 3.28
N ASP A 435 11.87 -9.07 3.22
CA ASP A 435 12.92 -9.38 4.19
C ASP A 435 12.90 -8.32 5.30
N ALA A 436 12.34 -8.69 6.47
CA ALA A 436 12.19 -7.79 7.61
C ALA A 436 13.53 -7.40 8.25
N ASP A 437 14.57 -8.22 8.13
CA ASP A 437 15.89 -7.96 8.72
C ASP A 437 16.68 -6.93 7.91
N GLN A 438 16.40 -6.82 6.60
CA GLN A 438 17.07 -5.88 5.69
C GLN A 438 16.15 -4.77 5.16
N ALA A 439 14.88 -4.79 5.57
CA ALA A 439 13.80 -3.92 5.11
C ALA A 439 13.80 -3.71 3.60
N LYS A 440 13.74 -4.81 2.84
CA LYS A 440 13.75 -4.79 1.37
C LYS A 440 12.90 -5.89 0.76
N TRP A 441 12.45 -5.66 -0.46
CA TRP A 441 11.86 -6.69 -1.31
C TRP A 441 12.92 -7.65 -1.82
N VAL A 442 12.63 -8.95 -1.73
CA VAL A 442 13.47 -10.02 -2.27
C VAL A 442 12.62 -10.81 -3.26
N SER A 443 13.11 -10.89 -4.50
CA SER A 443 12.49 -11.71 -5.54
C SER A 443 13.22 -13.04 -5.68
N SER A 444 12.48 -14.15 -5.73
CA SER A 444 12.99 -15.50 -5.99
C SER A 444 12.21 -16.16 -7.12
N GLY A 445 12.87 -16.95 -7.97
CA GLY A 445 12.17 -17.78 -8.95
C GLY A 445 11.40 -18.92 -8.25
N GLU A 446 10.22 -19.24 -8.76
CA GLU A 446 9.48 -20.42 -8.35
C GLU A 446 9.98 -21.69 -9.07
N ASP A 447 9.71 -22.87 -8.50
CA ASP A 447 10.08 -24.15 -9.10
C ASP A 447 9.17 -24.43 -10.32
N GLY A 448 9.56 -23.92 -11.49
CA GLY A 448 8.74 -24.00 -12.69
C GLY A 448 9.42 -23.53 -13.96
N SER A 449 8.68 -23.59 -15.06
CA SER A 449 8.95 -22.80 -16.25
C SER A 449 7.62 -22.23 -16.68
N TYR A 450 7.53 -20.90 -16.74
CA TYR A 450 6.34 -20.24 -17.26
C TYR A 450 6.23 -20.50 -18.77
N GLU A 451 5.23 -21.30 -19.16
CA GLU A 451 4.96 -21.64 -20.55
C GLU A 451 3.72 -20.90 -21.06
N THR A 452 3.87 -20.17 -22.17
CA THR A 452 2.76 -19.56 -22.90
C THR A 452 2.79 -20.01 -24.36
N THR A 453 1.61 -20.26 -24.94
CA THR A 453 1.49 -20.67 -26.34
C THR A 453 0.96 -19.52 -27.18
N VAL A 454 1.79 -19.01 -28.08
CA VAL A 454 1.39 -18.01 -29.08
C VAL A 454 0.93 -18.71 -30.35
N HIS A 455 -0.35 -18.53 -30.71
CA HIS A 455 -0.88 -19.05 -31.97
C HIS A 455 -0.62 -18.05 -33.10
N LEU A 456 0.29 -18.40 -34.00
CA LEU A 456 0.55 -17.67 -35.22
C LEU A 456 -0.33 -18.24 -36.34
N ALA A 457 -1.43 -17.54 -36.65
CA ALA A 457 -2.27 -17.89 -37.79
C ALA A 457 -1.75 -17.20 -39.05
N ASP A 458 -1.30 -17.99 -40.02
CA ASP A 458 -1.01 -17.47 -41.35
C ASP A 458 -2.33 -17.11 -42.05
N ASN A 459 -2.55 -15.81 -42.28
CA ASN A 459 -3.72 -15.31 -43.00
C ASN A 459 -3.46 -15.21 -44.51
N THR A 460 -2.49 -15.96 -45.05
CA THR A 460 -2.33 -16.11 -46.49
C THR A 460 -3.64 -16.62 -47.10
N THR A 461 -4.17 -15.85 -48.04
CA THR A 461 -5.27 -16.29 -48.89
C THR A 461 -4.69 -16.94 -50.13
N VAL A 462 -5.07 -18.18 -50.43
CA VAL A 462 -4.61 -18.89 -51.62
C VAL A 462 -5.66 -18.75 -52.72
N PHE A 463 -5.28 -18.12 -53.83
CA PHE A 463 -6.13 -17.99 -55.01
C PHE A 463 -5.78 -19.08 -56.03
N GLN A 464 -6.79 -19.81 -56.51
CA GLN A 464 -6.64 -20.64 -57.70
C GLN A 464 -6.62 -19.74 -58.93
N ILE A 465 -5.47 -19.64 -59.61
CA ILE A 465 -5.27 -18.70 -60.71
C ILE A 465 -5.16 -19.38 -62.06
N GLY A 466 -5.20 -20.72 -62.12
CA GLY A 466 -5.12 -21.51 -63.35
C GLY A 466 -6.10 -22.69 -63.41
N ALA A 467 -6.06 -23.41 -64.53
CA ALA A 467 -7.01 -24.49 -64.84
C ALA A 467 -6.57 -25.86 -64.28
N ASN A 468 -5.28 -26.03 -63.96
CA ASN A 468 -4.73 -27.29 -63.46
C ASN A 468 -4.53 -27.27 -61.93
N GLU A 469 -4.39 -28.46 -61.35
CA GLU A 469 -4.04 -28.63 -59.95
C GLU A 469 -2.70 -27.95 -59.62
N LYS A 470 -2.61 -27.25 -58.48
CA LYS A 470 -1.43 -26.50 -58.00
C LYS A 470 -1.05 -25.27 -58.83
N GLU A 471 -1.95 -24.79 -59.69
CA GLU A 471 -1.83 -23.45 -60.29
C GLU A 471 -2.45 -22.40 -59.36
N ASP A 472 -1.84 -22.23 -58.19
CA ASP A 472 -2.30 -21.35 -57.12
C ASP A 472 -1.33 -20.18 -56.85
N MET A 473 -1.84 -19.19 -56.12
CA MET A 473 -1.09 -18.01 -55.69
C MET A 473 -1.50 -17.63 -54.28
N GLY A 474 -0.58 -17.80 -53.33
CA GLY A 474 -0.71 -17.25 -51.99
C GLY A 474 -0.50 -15.74 -51.98
N ILE A 475 -1.45 -15.01 -51.41
CA ILE A 475 -1.37 -13.57 -51.17
C ILE A 475 -1.56 -13.32 -49.67
N ASN A 476 -0.60 -12.63 -49.06
CA ASN A 476 -0.66 -12.20 -47.68
C ASN A 476 -0.59 -10.68 -47.56
N ILE A 477 -1.43 -10.14 -46.67
CA ILE A 477 -1.42 -8.74 -46.27
C ILE A 477 -1.14 -8.70 -44.78
N GLY A 478 0.03 -8.19 -44.39
CA GLY A 478 0.35 -7.97 -42.98
C GLY A 478 -0.58 -6.93 -42.36
N ASN A 479 -0.75 -6.97 -41.03
CA ASN A 479 -1.51 -5.95 -40.31
C ASN A 479 -0.80 -4.58 -40.41
N MET A 480 -1.48 -3.58 -40.98
CA MET A 480 -0.96 -2.23 -41.21
C MET A 480 -1.67 -1.17 -40.34
N SER A 481 -2.22 -1.57 -39.19
CA SER A 481 -2.81 -0.64 -38.22
C SER A 481 -1.73 0.26 -37.58
N SER A 482 -2.15 1.38 -36.97
CA SER A 482 -1.24 2.29 -36.24
C SER A 482 -0.44 1.55 -35.16
N TYR A 483 -1.11 0.68 -34.42
CA TYR A 483 -0.51 -0.18 -33.40
C TYR A 483 0.55 -1.13 -33.98
N ALA A 484 0.22 -1.90 -35.03
CA ALA A 484 1.15 -2.85 -35.65
C ALA A 484 2.36 -2.18 -36.34
N LEU A 485 2.20 -0.93 -36.75
CA LEU A 485 3.28 -0.12 -37.33
C LEU A 485 4.12 0.61 -36.27
N GLY A 486 3.73 0.56 -34.99
CA GLY A 486 4.43 1.23 -33.88
C GLY A 486 4.27 2.75 -33.87
N VAL A 487 3.18 3.27 -34.47
CA VAL A 487 2.93 4.72 -34.61
C VAL A 487 1.78 5.24 -33.75
N ASP A 488 1.24 4.41 -32.85
CA ASP A 488 0.09 4.75 -32.01
C ASP A 488 0.41 5.79 -30.93
N ASN A 489 1.59 5.67 -30.29
CA ASN A 489 2.02 6.54 -29.18
C ASN A 489 3.31 7.32 -29.54
N ILE A 490 3.29 8.09 -30.62
CA ILE A 490 4.43 8.94 -31.00
C ILE A 490 4.46 10.20 -30.12
N LEU A 491 5.52 10.37 -29.34
CA LEU A 491 5.75 11.54 -28.49
C LEU A 491 6.66 12.55 -29.20
N VAL A 492 6.17 13.80 -29.33
CA VAL A 492 6.90 14.92 -29.96
C VAL A 492 7.06 16.09 -28.99
N THR A 493 7.09 15.80 -27.69
CA THR A 493 7.17 16.82 -26.62
C THR A 493 8.57 17.43 -26.53
N ASP A 494 9.61 16.62 -26.77
CA ASP A 494 11.02 17.00 -26.59
C ASP A 494 11.85 16.71 -27.84
N ARG A 495 13.00 17.39 -27.97
CA ARG A 495 13.87 17.26 -29.14
C ARG A 495 14.34 15.82 -29.40
N GLU A 496 14.66 15.08 -28.35
CA GLU A 496 15.13 13.69 -28.46
C GLU A 496 14.00 12.76 -28.87
N ASN A 497 12.83 12.89 -28.24
CA ASN A 497 11.62 12.16 -28.59
C ASN A 497 11.18 12.44 -30.03
N ALA A 498 11.28 13.69 -30.49
CA ALA A 498 11.03 14.07 -31.88
C ALA A 498 12.02 13.41 -32.87
N ALA A 499 13.31 13.34 -32.53
CA ALA A 499 14.31 12.69 -33.38
C ALA A 499 14.09 11.18 -33.49
N ARG A 500 13.75 10.52 -32.37
CA ARG A 500 13.41 9.09 -32.35
C ARG A 500 12.13 8.80 -33.14
N SER A 501 11.14 9.67 -33.03
CA SER A 501 9.86 9.58 -33.75
C SER A 501 10.04 9.56 -35.27
N ILE A 502 10.98 10.35 -35.82
CA ILE A 502 11.30 10.32 -37.26
C ILE A 502 11.77 8.93 -37.69
N THR A 503 12.64 8.30 -36.90
CA THR A 503 13.16 6.96 -37.21
C THR A 503 12.06 5.90 -37.18
N VAL A 504 11.13 5.99 -36.22
CA VAL A 504 9.98 5.08 -36.11
C VAL A 504 9.05 5.26 -37.33
N LEU A 505 8.77 6.50 -37.71
CA LEU A 505 7.95 6.82 -38.89
C LEU A 505 8.59 6.33 -40.19
N ASP A 506 9.90 6.52 -40.37
CA ASP A 506 10.61 6.05 -41.57
C ASP A 506 10.52 4.52 -41.71
N LYS A 507 10.69 3.78 -40.60
CA LYS A 507 10.51 2.32 -40.59
C LYS A 507 9.06 1.91 -40.91
N ALA A 508 8.08 2.63 -40.37
CA ALA A 508 6.68 2.38 -40.67
C ALA A 508 6.35 2.61 -42.15
N ILE A 509 6.88 3.70 -42.74
CA ILE A 509 6.73 4.01 -44.16
C ILE A 509 7.39 2.91 -45.02
N ASP A 510 8.60 2.48 -44.67
CA ASP A 510 9.31 1.42 -45.41
C ASP A 510 8.55 0.09 -45.39
N LYS A 511 7.98 -0.30 -44.23
CA LYS A 511 7.10 -1.48 -44.11
C LYS A 511 5.88 -1.37 -45.04
N VAL A 512 5.18 -0.24 -45.03
CA VAL A 512 4.01 -0.01 -45.90
C VAL A 512 4.42 -0.02 -47.38
N SER A 513 5.55 0.61 -47.71
CA SER A 513 6.07 0.67 -49.08
C SER A 513 6.41 -0.73 -49.60
N THR A 514 7.11 -1.52 -48.80
CA THR A 514 7.45 -2.92 -49.11
C THR A 514 6.19 -3.76 -49.32
N GLN A 515 5.17 -3.58 -48.48
CA GLN A 515 3.90 -4.29 -48.63
C GLN A 515 3.19 -3.91 -49.94
N ARG A 516 3.18 -2.62 -50.32
CA ARG A 516 2.64 -2.16 -51.62
C ARG A 516 3.42 -2.72 -52.80
N ALA A 517 4.74 -2.80 -52.71
CA ALA A 517 5.58 -3.37 -53.74
C ALA A 517 5.25 -4.86 -53.98
N LYS A 518 5.06 -5.64 -52.91
CA LYS A 518 4.62 -7.03 -53.01
C LYS A 518 3.25 -7.17 -53.65
N LEU A 519 2.27 -6.34 -53.25
CA LEU A 519 0.93 -6.32 -53.86
C LEU A 519 0.96 -5.99 -55.35
N GLY A 520 1.78 -5.02 -55.76
CA GLY A 520 1.99 -4.70 -57.18
C GLY A 520 2.62 -5.86 -57.96
N ALA A 521 3.57 -6.57 -57.36
CA ALA A 521 4.15 -7.77 -57.97
C ALA A 521 3.12 -8.89 -58.15
N TYR A 522 2.23 -9.10 -57.16
CA TYR A 522 1.12 -10.06 -57.29
C TYR A 522 0.14 -9.65 -58.40
N GLN A 523 -0.22 -8.37 -58.49
CA GLN A 523 -1.07 -7.85 -59.57
C GLN A 523 -0.47 -8.13 -60.96
N ASN A 524 0.81 -7.80 -61.17
CA ASN A 524 1.49 -8.06 -62.44
C ASN A 524 1.48 -9.55 -62.82
N ARG A 525 1.71 -10.43 -61.84
CA ARG A 525 1.66 -11.88 -62.07
C ARG A 525 0.24 -12.33 -62.44
N LEU A 526 -0.78 -11.83 -61.76
CA LEU A 526 -2.18 -12.13 -62.09
C LEU A 526 -2.53 -11.67 -63.51
N GLU A 527 -2.14 -10.47 -63.92
CA GLU A 527 -2.38 -9.96 -65.27
C GLU A 527 -1.71 -10.83 -66.35
N HIS A 528 -0.46 -11.24 -66.13
CA HIS A 528 0.24 -12.15 -67.03
C HIS A 528 -0.44 -13.53 -67.10
N THR A 529 -0.86 -14.09 -65.97
CA THR A 529 -1.59 -15.36 -65.94
C THR A 529 -2.93 -15.25 -66.66
N ILE A 530 -3.69 -14.17 -66.45
CA ILE A 530 -4.96 -13.92 -67.15
C ILE A 530 -4.74 -13.84 -68.65
N SER A 531 -3.72 -13.11 -69.11
CA SER A 531 -3.40 -13.00 -70.54
C SER A 531 -3.03 -14.35 -71.15
N ASN A 532 -2.23 -15.14 -70.45
CA ASN A 532 -1.84 -16.48 -70.89
C ASN A 532 -3.05 -17.44 -70.95
N LEU A 533 -3.88 -17.45 -69.91
CA LEU A 533 -5.10 -18.28 -69.87
C LEU A 533 -6.13 -17.88 -70.92
N THR A 534 -6.27 -16.58 -71.19
CA THR A 534 -7.13 -16.08 -72.28
C THR A 534 -6.65 -16.61 -73.65
N THR A 535 -5.33 -16.60 -73.87
CA THR A 535 -4.71 -17.15 -75.10
C THR A 535 -4.90 -18.66 -75.18
N ALA A 536 -4.66 -19.37 -74.08
CA ALA A 536 -4.87 -20.81 -73.99
C ALA A 536 -6.33 -21.20 -74.23
N SER A 537 -7.28 -20.47 -73.63
CA SER A 537 -8.72 -20.65 -73.84
C SER A 537 -9.09 -20.46 -75.30
N THR A 538 -8.61 -19.39 -75.94
CA THR A 538 -8.85 -19.13 -77.39
C THR A 538 -8.31 -20.27 -78.25
N ASN A 539 -7.12 -20.79 -77.93
CA ASN A 539 -6.52 -21.92 -78.63
C ASN A 539 -7.29 -23.23 -78.42
N LEU A 540 -7.74 -23.49 -77.19
CA LEU A 540 -8.54 -24.66 -76.85
C LEU A 540 -9.92 -24.62 -77.52
N THR A 541 -10.63 -23.48 -77.48
CA THR A 541 -11.90 -23.31 -78.20
C THR A 541 -11.70 -23.48 -79.72
N SER A 542 -10.59 -22.99 -80.28
CA SER A 542 -10.27 -23.21 -81.69
C SER A 542 -9.96 -24.68 -82.02
N ALA A 543 -9.29 -25.40 -81.11
CA ALA A 543 -9.04 -26.82 -81.24
C ALA A 543 -10.32 -27.65 -81.08
N GLU A 544 -11.19 -27.27 -80.14
CA GLU A 544 -12.52 -27.85 -79.93
C GLU A 544 -13.40 -27.65 -81.16
N SER A 545 -13.42 -26.43 -81.73
CA SER A 545 -14.14 -26.13 -82.98
C SER A 545 -13.67 -27.02 -84.13
N ARG A 546 -12.35 -27.23 -84.28
CA ARG A 546 -11.83 -28.18 -85.30
C ARG A 546 -12.27 -29.63 -85.11
N ILE A 547 -12.58 -30.04 -83.88
CA ILE A 547 -12.99 -31.42 -83.55
C ILE A 547 -14.50 -31.59 -83.63
N ARG A 548 -15.25 -30.63 -83.06
CA ARG A 548 -16.71 -30.71 -82.91
C ARG A 548 -17.44 -30.11 -84.11
N ASP A 549 -16.95 -28.99 -84.65
CA ASP A 549 -17.64 -28.27 -85.70
C ASP A 549 -17.32 -28.91 -87.06
N VAL A 550 -18.37 -29.05 -87.86
CA VAL A 550 -18.24 -29.56 -89.23
C VAL A 550 -17.84 -28.42 -90.17
N ASP A 551 -16.97 -28.71 -91.12
CA ASP A 551 -16.75 -27.80 -92.26
C ASP A 551 -18.03 -27.77 -93.11
N MET A 552 -18.85 -26.75 -92.87
CA MET A 552 -20.13 -26.53 -93.55
C MET A 552 -19.99 -26.51 -95.06
N ALA A 553 -18.87 -26.01 -95.62
CA ALA A 553 -18.68 -26.00 -97.06
C ALA A 553 -18.54 -27.43 -97.60
N LYS A 554 -17.74 -28.27 -96.93
CA LYS A 554 -17.54 -29.68 -97.32
C LYS A 554 -18.79 -30.51 -97.10
N GLU A 555 -19.49 -30.32 -95.99
CA GLU A 555 -20.70 -31.07 -95.70
C GLU A 555 -21.87 -30.65 -96.58
N MET A 556 -22.00 -29.36 -96.92
CA MET A 556 -22.98 -28.92 -97.92
C MET A 556 -22.68 -29.50 -99.30
N MET A 557 -21.42 -29.60 -99.72
CA MET A 557 -21.06 -30.30 -100.97
C MET A 557 -21.45 -31.78 -100.92
N ASN A 558 -21.17 -32.49 -99.82
CA ASN A 558 -21.59 -33.88 -99.65
C ASN A 558 -23.11 -34.03 -99.61
N PHE A 559 -23.81 -33.18 -98.88
CA PHE A 559 -25.27 -33.15 -98.81
C PHE A 559 -25.89 -32.89 -100.19
N THR A 560 -25.38 -31.92 -100.94
CA THR A 560 -25.83 -31.66 -102.32
C THR A 560 -25.53 -32.86 -103.23
N LYS A 561 -24.34 -33.46 -103.14
CA LYS A 561 -23.98 -34.68 -103.89
C LYS A 561 -24.93 -35.84 -103.57
N LEU A 562 -25.24 -36.07 -102.29
CA LEU A 562 -26.15 -37.12 -101.84
C LEU A 562 -27.59 -36.85 -102.30
N ASN A 563 -28.06 -35.59 -102.27
CA ASN A 563 -29.37 -35.22 -102.79
C ASN A 563 -29.47 -35.46 -104.31
N ILE A 564 -28.45 -35.06 -105.08
CA ILE A 564 -28.40 -35.33 -106.53
C ILE A 564 -28.38 -36.84 -106.77
N LEU A 565 -27.61 -37.61 -106.00
CA LEU A 565 -27.59 -39.08 -106.06
C LEU A 565 -28.94 -39.71 -105.70
N MET A 566 -29.65 -39.20 -104.70
CA MET A 566 -30.99 -39.68 -104.34
C MET A 566 -32.01 -39.35 -105.43
N GLN A 567 -31.97 -38.15 -106.00
CA GLN A 567 -32.82 -37.77 -107.13
C GLN A 567 -32.52 -38.63 -108.35
N ALA A 568 -31.24 -38.81 -108.70
CA ALA A 568 -30.81 -39.69 -109.79
C ALA A 568 -31.16 -41.16 -109.52
N GLY A 569 -31.01 -41.65 -108.29
CA GLY A 569 -31.37 -43.00 -107.87
C GLY A 569 -32.87 -43.26 -107.97
N ASN A 570 -33.71 -42.29 -107.55
CA ASN A 570 -35.15 -42.36 -107.72
C ASN A 570 -35.58 -42.29 -109.19
N SER A 571 -34.96 -41.43 -110.01
CA SER A 571 -35.21 -41.37 -111.45
C SER A 571 -34.78 -42.67 -112.15
N MET A 572 -33.62 -43.23 -111.77
CA MET A 572 -33.11 -44.51 -112.28
C MET A 572 -33.98 -45.69 -111.83
N LEU A 573 -34.45 -45.72 -110.58
CA LEU A 573 -35.41 -46.71 -110.10
C LEU A 573 -36.77 -46.56 -110.80
N GLY A 574 -37.22 -45.34 -111.05
CA GLY A 574 -38.43 -45.08 -111.84
C GLY A 574 -38.32 -45.62 -113.26
N GLN A 575 -37.19 -45.37 -113.94
CA GLN A 575 -36.92 -45.85 -115.29
C GLN A 575 -36.67 -47.35 -115.35
N ALA A 576 -35.98 -47.91 -114.35
CA ALA A 576 -35.76 -49.35 -114.18
C ALA A 576 -37.04 -50.10 -113.80
N ASN A 577 -38.02 -49.49 -113.13
CA ASN A 577 -39.34 -50.08 -112.88
C ASN A 577 -40.25 -50.03 -114.12
N GLN A 578 -40.04 -49.04 -115.01
CA GLN A 578 -40.76 -48.96 -116.29
C GLN A 578 -40.22 -49.97 -117.32
N LEU A 579 -38.93 -50.33 -117.28
CA LEU A 579 -38.33 -51.28 -118.23
C LEU A 579 -39.03 -52.66 -118.21
N PRO A 580 -39.25 -53.33 -117.06
CA PRO A 580 -40.00 -54.58 -116.99
C PRO A 580 -41.46 -54.44 -117.42
N GLN A 581 -42.12 -53.31 -117.11
CA GLN A 581 -43.50 -53.06 -117.53
C GLN A 581 -43.62 -52.89 -119.06
N ASN A 582 -42.64 -52.24 -119.69
CA ASN A 582 -42.56 -52.13 -121.14
C ASN A 582 -42.28 -53.49 -121.80
N VAL A 583 -41.44 -54.34 -121.18
CA VAL A 583 -41.23 -55.71 -121.64
C VAL A 583 -42.50 -56.57 -121.49
N LEU A 584 -43.28 -56.37 -120.42
CA LEU A 584 -44.57 -57.04 -120.25
C LEU A 584 -45.62 -56.58 -121.26
N SER A 585 -45.57 -55.32 -121.71
CA SER A 585 -46.41 -54.81 -122.81
C SER A 585 -46.01 -55.38 -124.18
N LEU A 586 -44.76 -55.81 -124.35
CA LEU A 586 -44.28 -56.50 -125.57
C LEU A 586 -44.63 -58.00 -125.57
N LEU A 587 -45.03 -58.55 -124.43
CA LEU A 587 -45.47 -59.94 -124.27
C LEU A 587 -47.01 -60.10 -124.29
N ARG A 588 -47.77 -59.02 -124.55
CA ARG A 588 -49.24 -59.01 -124.61
C ARG A 588 -49.78 -59.03 -126.03
#